data_AF-A0AAD4JRU6-F1
#
_entry.id   AF-A0AAD4JRU6-F1
#
_cell.length_a   1.000
_cell.length_b   1.000
_cell.length_c   1.000
_cell.angle_alpha   90.00
_cell.angle_beta   90.00
_cell.angle_gamma   90.00
#
_symmetry.space_group_name_H-M   'P 1'
#
loop_
_entity.id
_entity.type
_entity.pdbx_description
1 polymer ?
#
loop_
_entity_poly.entity_id
_entity_poly.type
_entity_poly.pdbx_seq_one_letter_code
_entity_poly.pdbx_strand_id
1 'polypeptide(L)'
;MYSGEVMVIEHPDDWDVPLEVSSRVILAPHNPRQAGHPRTNRMSTGNWSSSRGRRCNILCSRCQQTGHNRATCTQHIPISQSSQTGSCNVNEASSSRARRTHRCSICRESGHTRPTCLNRPA
;
A
#
# COMPACT_ATOMS: atom_id res chain seq x y z
N MET A 1 -21.65 8.95 48.89
CA MET A 1 -21.97 7.60 48.37
C MET A 1 -23.06 7.76 47.32
N TYR A 2 -22.83 7.32 46.09
CA TYR A 2 -23.80 7.49 45.00
C TYR A 2 -24.92 6.45 45.17
N SER A 3 -26.12 6.91 45.53
CA SER A 3 -27.33 6.11 45.70
C SER A 3 -28.18 6.17 44.43
N GLY A 4 -27.61 5.67 43.33
CA GLY A 4 -28.33 5.52 42.06
C GLY A 4 -28.90 4.12 41.95
N GLU A 5 -30.22 4.02 41.79
CA GLU A 5 -30.90 2.77 41.46
C GLU A 5 -30.51 2.38 40.02
N VAL A 6 -29.96 1.17 39.85
CA VAL A 6 -29.57 0.66 38.53
C VAL A 6 -30.76 -0.10 37.96
N MET A 7 -31.44 0.50 36.99
CA MET A 7 -32.44 -0.19 36.19
C MET A 7 -31.73 -1.22 35.31
N VAL A 8 -31.95 -2.50 35.61
CA VAL A 8 -31.45 -3.59 34.76
C VAL A 8 -32.32 -3.61 33.51
N ILE A 9 -31.70 -3.28 32.38
CA ILE A 9 -32.37 -3.42 31.08
C ILE A 9 -32.47 -4.91 30.79
N GLU A 10 -33.69 -5.39 30.49
CA GLU A 10 -33.96 -6.79 30.19
C GLU A 10 -33.25 -7.26 28.91
N HIS A 11 -33.07 -8.57 28.78
CA HIS A 11 -32.42 -9.13 27.59
C HIS A 11 -33.31 -8.85 26.36
N PRO A 12 -32.74 -8.49 25.20
CA PRO A 12 -33.54 -8.18 24.00
C PRO A 12 -34.48 -9.31 23.54
N ASP A 13 -34.18 -10.55 23.93
CA ASP A 13 -35.00 -11.73 23.61
C ASP A 13 -36.28 -11.81 24.47
N ASP A 14 -36.31 -11.12 25.61
CA ASP A 14 -37.47 -11.08 26.51
C ASP A 14 -38.49 -10.01 26.08
N TRP A 15 -38.22 -9.27 24.99
CA TRP A 15 -39.09 -8.19 24.53
C TRP A 15 -40.31 -8.74 23.76
N ASP A 16 -41.50 -8.42 24.24
CA ASP A 16 -42.74 -8.69 23.51
C ASP A 16 -42.84 -7.78 22.27
N VAL A 17 -42.40 -8.28 21.11
CA VAL A 17 -42.46 -7.58 19.82
C VAL A 17 -43.82 -7.84 19.14
N PRO A 18 -44.66 -6.81 18.93
CA PRO A 18 -45.95 -6.97 18.24
C PRO A 18 -45.79 -7.55 16.83
N LEU A 19 -46.81 -8.28 16.37
CA LEU A 19 -46.81 -8.98 15.08
C LEU A 19 -46.63 -8.01 13.90
N GLU A 20 -47.13 -6.79 14.02
CA GLU A 20 -47.00 -5.74 13.00
C GLU A 20 -45.56 -5.26 12.82
N VAL A 21 -44.68 -5.51 13.79
CA VAL A 21 -43.26 -5.16 13.75
C VAL A 21 -42.44 -6.35 13.28
N SER A 22 -42.67 -7.53 13.85
CA SER A 22 -41.91 -8.75 13.49
C SER A 22 -42.15 -9.22 12.06
N SER A 23 -43.34 -8.96 11.51
CA SER A 23 -43.68 -9.30 10.12
C SER A 23 -43.14 -8.32 9.06
N ARG A 24 -42.54 -7.19 9.47
CA ARG A 24 -41.97 -6.22 8.50
C ARG A 24 -40.69 -6.76 7.89
N VAL A 25 -40.75 -7.08 6.61
CA VAL A 25 -39.56 -7.44 5.83
C VAL A 25 -38.74 -6.18 5.56
N ILE A 26 -37.65 -6.00 6.29
CA ILE A 26 -36.68 -4.92 6.04
C ILE A 26 -35.77 -5.35 4.90
N LEU A 27 -35.98 -4.77 3.72
CA LEU A 27 -35.09 -4.98 2.58
C LEU A 27 -33.80 -4.16 2.75
N ALA A 28 -32.69 -4.71 2.27
CA ALA A 28 -31.45 -3.96 2.18
C ALA A 28 -31.66 -2.70 1.32
N PRO A 29 -30.98 -1.58 1.62
CA PRO A 29 -31.07 -0.38 0.81
C PRO A 29 -30.71 -0.71 -0.64
N HIS A 30 -31.63 -0.40 -1.56
CA HIS A 30 -31.56 -0.78 -2.98
C HIS A 30 -30.29 -0.27 -3.69
N ASN A 31 -29.75 0.87 -3.26
CA ASN A 31 -28.62 1.51 -3.91
C ASN A 31 -27.39 1.51 -3.00
N PRO A 32 -26.23 1.00 -3.45
CA PRO A 32 -24.98 1.22 -2.74
C PRO A 32 -24.74 2.72 -2.64
N ARG A 33 -24.25 3.17 -1.49
CA ARG A 33 -23.87 4.58 -1.29
C ARG A 33 -22.85 4.95 -2.37
N GLN A 34 -23.11 6.06 -3.08
CA GLN A 34 -22.13 6.64 -3.98
C GLN A 34 -20.86 6.94 -3.19
N ALA A 35 -19.70 6.74 -3.81
CA ALA A 35 -18.44 7.11 -3.19
C ALA A 35 -18.47 8.61 -2.89
N GLY A 36 -18.37 8.98 -1.61
CA GLY A 36 -18.42 10.40 -1.20
C GLY A 36 -17.27 11.22 -1.78
N HIS A 37 -16.17 10.56 -2.14
CA HIS A 37 -15.04 11.19 -2.82
C HIS A 37 -14.96 10.71 -4.28
N PRO A 38 -14.91 11.63 -5.26
CA PRO A 38 -14.61 11.27 -6.64
C PRO A 38 -13.31 10.47 -6.69
N ARG A 39 -13.33 9.30 -7.32
CA ARG A 39 -12.09 8.56 -7.55
C ARG A 39 -11.23 9.40 -8.48
N THR A 40 -10.09 9.89 -7.99
CA THR A 40 -9.09 10.45 -8.89
C THR A 40 -8.68 9.31 -9.82
N ASN A 41 -9.05 9.39 -11.08
CA ASN A 41 -8.48 8.51 -12.08
C ASN A 41 -6.98 8.79 -12.05
N ARG A 42 -6.19 7.80 -11.64
CA ARG A 42 -4.73 7.93 -11.67
C ARG A 42 -4.34 8.08 -13.14
N MET A 43 -4.25 9.32 -13.61
CA MET A 43 -3.74 9.61 -14.94
C MET A 43 -2.33 9.01 -14.97
N SER A 44 -2.11 8.01 -15.82
CA SER A 44 -0.76 7.58 -16.16
C SER A 44 -0.15 8.72 -16.96
N THR A 45 0.48 9.68 -16.29
CA THR A 45 1.35 10.67 -16.91
C THR A 45 2.49 9.88 -17.55
N GLY A 46 2.34 9.56 -18.83
CA GLY A 46 3.29 8.78 -19.60
C GLY A 46 2.57 7.77 -20.48
N ASN A 47 2.57 8.07 -21.77
CA ASN A 47 2.58 7.18 -22.93
C ASN A 47 2.22 5.71 -22.59
N TRP A 48 1.12 5.21 -23.16
CA TRP A 48 0.71 3.80 -23.09
C TRP A 48 1.88 2.81 -23.34
N SER A 49 2.83 3.18 -24.20
CA SER A 49 4.05 2.42 -24.50
C SER A 49 5.08 2.38 -23.35
N SER A 50 5.13 3.39 -22.48
CA SER A 50 5.99 3.41 -21.28
C SER A 50 5.52 2.45 -20.18
N SER A 51 4.26 2.01 -20.23
CA SER A 51 3.73 1.00 -19.30
C SER A 51 4.26 -0.40 -19.61
N ARG A 52 4.50 -0.71 -20.89
CA ARG A 52 5.22 -1.92 -21.30
C ARG A 52 6.69 -1.83 -20.88
N GLY A 53 7.34 -0.70 -21.15
CA GLY A 53 8.73 -0.45 -20.74
C GLY A 53 8.94 -0.57 -19.23
N ARG A 54 8.05 -0.03 -18.39
CA ARG A 54 8.14 -0.20 -16.93
C ARG A 54 8.02 -1.66 -16.52
N ARG A 55 7.07 -2.43 -17.07
CA ARG A 55 6.94 -3.87 -16.75
C ARG A 55 8.17 -4.68 -17.16
N CYS A 56 8.75 -4.40 -18.33
CA CYS A 56 9.98 -5.05 -18.80
C CYS A 56 11.20 -4.78 -17.91
N ASN A 57 11.21 -3.71 -17.11
CA ASN A 57 12.29 -3.39 -16.17
C ASN A 57 11.99 -3.81 -14.73
N ILE A 58 10.81 -4.36 -14.44
CA ILE A 58 10.51 -4.88 -13.10
C ILE A 58 11.28 -6.19 -12.94
N LEU A 59 12.31 -6.17 -12.10
CA LEU A 59 13.05 -7.36 -11.69
C LEU A 59 12.34 -8.03 -10.51
N CYS A 60 12.04 -9.31 -10.66
CA CYS A 60 11.44 -10.10 -9.61
C CYS A 60 12.49 -10.41 -8.52
N SER A 61 12.21 -10.04 -7.26
CA SER A 61 13.15 -10.32 -6.16
C SER A 61 13.24 -11.82 -5.79
N ARG A 62 12.33 -12.67 -6.28
CA ARG A 62 12.32 -14.12 -6.04
C ARG A 62 13.19 -14.88 -7.03
N CYS A 63 12.94 -14.70 -8.34
CA CYS A 63 13.60 -15.45 -9.40
C CYS A 63 14.59 -14.61 -10.23
N GLN A 64 14.78 -13.33 -9.88
CA GLN A 64 15.65 -12.37 -10.56
C GLN A 64 15.37 -12.16 -12.06
N GLN A 65 14.23 -12.66 -12.56
CA GLN A 65 13.77 -12.46 -13.93
C GLN A 65 13.00 -11.13 -14.05
N THR A 66 13.03 -10.53 -15.24
CA THR A 66 12.33 -9.28 -15.52
C THR A 66 10.90 -9.53 -16.04
N GLY A 67 10.09 -8.47 -16.17
CA GLY A 67 8.72 -8.57 -16.70
C GLY A 67 7.63 -8.75 -15.63
N HIS A 68 8.00 -9.13 -14.40
CA HIS A 68 7.06 -9.42 -13.32
C HIS A 68 7.66 -9.10 -11.94
N ASN A 69 6.80 -8.87 -10.94
CA ASN A 69 7.25 -8.60 -9.56
C ASN A 69 7.12 -9.85 -8.67
N ARG A 70 7.58 -9.76 -7.42
CA ARG A 70 7.50 -10.83 -6.42
C ARG A 70 6.07 -11.35 -6.23
N ALA A 71 5.07 -10.47 -6.26
CA ALA A 71 3.67 -10.79 -5.97
C ALA A 71 3.02 -11.62 -7.09
N THR A 72 3.45 -11.43 -8.35
CA THR A 72 2.95 -12.16 -9.52
C THR A 72 3.92 -13.24 -9.99
N CYS A 73 4.92 -13.59 -9.18
CA CYS A 73 5.90 -14.61 -9.52
C CYS A 73 5.30 -16.01 -9.31
N THR A 74 5.27 -16.81 -10.37
CA THR A 74 4.77 -18.20 -10.37
C THR A 74 5.82 -19.22 -9.93
N GLN A 75 7.09 -18.81 -9.83
CA GLN A 75 8.19 -19.67 -9.40
C GLN A 75 8.20 -19.76 -7.87
N HIS A 76 7.67 -20.86 -7.34
CA HIS A 76 7.89 -21.28 -5.96
C HIS A 76 9.26 -21.96 -5.89
N ILE A 77 10.34 -21.19 -5.82
CA ILE A 77 11.70 -21.73 -5.71
C ILE A 77 11.94 -22.10 -4.24
N PRO A 78 12.13 -23.39 -3.87
CA PRO A 78 12.71 -23.75 -2.59
C PRO A 78 14.16 -23.24 -2.55
N ILE A 79 14.66 -22.82 -1.37
CA ILE A 79 15.87 -22.03 -1.13
C ILE A 79 17.19 -22.78 -1.47
N SER A 80 17.30 -23.36 -2.65
CA SER A 80 18.47 -24.12 -3.09
C SER A 80 18.53 -24.04 -4.61
N GLN A 81 19.64 -23.54 -5.14
CA GLN A 81 19.96 -23.42 -6.57
C GLN A 81 19.53 -22.12 -7.24
N SER A 82 20.17 -21.02 -6.82
CA SER A 82 20.30 -19.82 -7.65
C SER A 82 21.46 -20.02 -8.65
N SER A 83 21.16 -20.31 -9.91
CA SER A 83 22.14 -20.12 -10.99
C SER A 83 21.47 -19.87 -12.34
N GLN A 84 21.78 -18.66 -12.86
CA GLN A 84 21.93 -18.26 -14.27
C GLN A 84 20.73 -17.69 -15.06
N THR A 85 20.86 -16.38 -15.27
CA THR A 85 20.67 -15.58 -16.51
C THR A 85 19.33 -15.60 -17.24
N GLY A 86 18.56 -14.52 -17.06
CA GLY A 86 17.63 -14.01 -18.07
C GLY A 86 18.26 -12.83 -18.80
N SER A 87 18.56 -12.99 -20.10
CA SER A 87 19.00 -11.90 -20.97
C SER A 87 17.79 -11.10 -21.42
N CYS A 88 17.73 -9.82 -21.05
CA CYS A 88 17.00 -8.83 -21.83
C CYS A 88 18.03 -7.92 -22.49
N ASN A 89 18.11 -7.96 -23.83
CA ASN A 89 18.94 -7.05 -24.62
C ASN A 89 18.42 -5.61 -24.43
N VAL A 90 19.07 -4.88 -23.54
CA VAL A 90 19.00 -3.43 -23.45
C VAL A 90 20.34 -2.89 -23.90
N ASN A 91 20.35 -2.14 -25.00
CA ASN A 91 21.54 -1.41 -25.44
C ASN A 91 22.08 -0.59 -24.26
N GLU A 92 23.36 -0.80 -24.00
CA GLU A 92 24.12 -0.35 -22.86
C GLU A 92 24.23 1.19 -22.86
N ALA A 93 23.36 1.86 -22.10
CA ALA A 93 23.58 3.23 -21.68
C ALA A 93 24.10 3.21 -20.25
N SER A 94 25.41 3.01 -20.12
CA SER A 94 26.16 3.15 -18.88
C SER A 94 25.98 4.56 -18.29
N SER A 95 24.97 4.72 -17.44
CA SER A 95 24.83 5.89 -16.57
C SER A 95 24.91 5.42 -15.13
N SER A 96 26.15 5.21 -14.66
CA SER A 96 26.47 5.05 -13.26
C SER A 96 26.17 6.35 -12.51
N ARG A 97 24.88 6.62 -12.26
CA ARG A 97 24.47 7.65 -11.31
C ARG A 97 24.82 7.16 -9.91
N ALA A 98 26.06 7.42 -9.51
CA ALA A 98 26.50 7.32 -8.13
C ALA A 98 25.42 7.92 -7.22
N ARG A 99 24.95 7.15 -6.22
CA ARG A 99 23.97 7.64 -5.26
C ARG A 99 24.56 8.87 -4.57
N ARG A 100 24.00 10.05 -4.85
CA ARG A 100 24.42 11.29 -4.22
C ARG A 100 24.28 11.12 -2.71
N THR A 101 25.39 11.23 -1.99
CA THR A 101 25.38 11.19 -0.52
C THR A 101 24.60 12.39 0.00
N HIS A 102 23.68 12.12 0.92
CA HIS A 102 22.88 13.17 1.55
C HIS A 102 23.79 14.07 2.38
N ARG A 103 23.67 15.39 2.19
CA ARG A 103 24.44 16.43 2.87
C ARG A 103 23.56 17.20 3.83
N CYS A 104 24.09 17.52 5.01
CA CYS A 104 23.39 18.32 6.00
C CYS A 104 23.06 19.71 5.45
N SER A 105 21.83 20.20 5.66
CA SER A 105 21.41 21.52 5.20
C SER A 105 22.03 22.69 5.97
N ILE A 106 22.70 22.42 7.09
CA ILE A 106 23.32 23.44 7.97
C ILE A 106 24.82 23.53 7.66
N CYS A 107 25.59 22.44 7.86
CA CYS A 107 27.04 22.43 7.65
C CYS A 107 27.51 21.82 6.32
N ARG A 108 26.61 21.29 5.47
CA ARG A 108 26.90 20.67 4.15
C ARG A 108 27.76 19.41 4.16
N GLU A 109 28.16 18.93 5.33
CA GLU A 109 28.85 17.66 5.50
C GLU A 109 27.88 16.47 5.37
N SER A 110 28.40 15.32 4.91
CA SER A 110 27.66 14.06 4.82
C SER A 110 27.78 13.24 6.11
N GLY A 111 26.92 12.22 6.28
CA GLY A 111 26.98 11.29 7.42
C GLY A 111 26.05 11.63 8.58
N HIS A 112 25.36 12.78 8.52
CA HIS A 112 24.34 13.15 9.50
C HIS A 112 23.21 13.95 8.85
N THR A 113 22.13 14.17 9.60
CA THR A 113 20.97 14.94 9.13
C THR A 113 20.84 16.25 9.93
N ARG A 114 20.02 17.19 9.44
CA ARG A 114 19.76 18.47 10.11
C ARG A 114 19.48 18.35 11.63
N PRO A 115 18.63 17.42 12.13
CA PRO A 115 18.33 17.33 13.57
C PRO A 115 19.50 16.86 14.43
N THR A 116 20.47 16.13 13.84
CA THR A 116 21.65 15.60 14.53
C THR A 116 22.91 16.42 14.26
N CYS A 117 22.78 17.63 13.68
CA CYS A 117 23.90 18.49 13.37
C CYS A 117 24.39 19.21 14.63
N LEU A 118 25.68 19.11 14.94
CA LEU A 118 26.30 19.77 16.10
C LEU A 118 26.28 21.30 16.00
N ASN A 119 26.19 21.84 14.78
CA ASN A 119 26.08 23.29 14.51
C ASN A 119 24.62 23.76 14.41
N ARG A 120 23.66 22.99 14.94
CA ARG A 120 22.25 23.36 14.87
C ARG A 120 21.97 24.56 15.78
N PRO A 121 21.48 25.70 15.26
CA PRO A 121 21.08 26.82 16.10
C PRO A 121 19.89 26.40 16.99
N ALA A 122 19.84 26.98 18.20
CA ALA A 122 18.79 26.75 19.19
C ALA A 122 17.40 27.08 18.64
#